data_AF-J9ASP4-F1
#
_entry.id   AF-J9ASP4-F1
#
_cell.length_a   1.000
_cell.length_b   1.000
_cell.length_c   1.000
_cell.angle_alpha   90.00
_cell.angle_beta   90.00
_cell.angle_gamma   90.00
#
_symmetry.space_group_name_H-M   'P 1'
#
loop_
_entity.id
_entity.type
_entity.pdbx_description
1 polymer ?
#
loop_
_entity_poly.entity_id
_entity_poly.type
_entity_poly.pdbx_seq_one_letter_code
_entity_poly.pdbx_strand_id
1 'polypeptide(L)'
;NSGYPHLGDSAIDKLLDILHDIRTHEWPSDKTFGSTTVNIGLISGGEALNALAEHASAAIFFRVTTSTADILEQLETIVDGRAKIDQSFGKNEPIFLTAPPPPYDSEVVAFNTDLPYFIARDKLKAAYLFGAGSITNAHSKDEHILVEDLKKAVEIHVSVFKYTLKTANI
;
A
#
# COMPACT_ATOMS: atom_id res chain seq x y z
N ASN A 1 16.84 10.26 33.40
CA ASN A 1 15.82 10.57 34.44
C ASN A 1 14.96 11.70 33.90
N SER A 2 13.64 11.51 33.76
CA SER A 2 12.72 12.52 33.20
C SER A 2 12.52 13.75 34.10
N GLY A 3 13.07 13.75 35.32
CA GLY A 3 13.11 14.93 36.19
C GLY A 3 14.01 16.07 35.69
N TYR A 4 14.85 15.85 34.68
CA TYR A 4 15.68 16.87 34.04
C TYR A 4 15.65 16.72 32.50
N PRO A 5 14.50 17.00 31.85
CA PRO A 5 14.33 16.73 30.43
C PRO A 5 15.29 17.55 29.55
N HIS A 6 15.79 18.69 30.02
CA HIS A 6 16.77 19.50 29.31
C HIS A 6 18.19 18.89 29.26
N LEU A 7 18.44 17.79 29.98
CA LEU A 7 19.74 17.11 30.01
C LEU A 7 19.84 15.92 29.05
N GLY A 8 18.81 15.63 28.26
CA GLY A 8 18.83 14.55 27.29
C GLY A 8 17.68 14.64 26.30
N ASP A 9 17.67 13.74 25.32
CA ASP A 9 16.66 13.72 24.28
C ASP A 9 15.73 12.51 24.45
N SER A 10 14.43 12.74 24.31
CA SER A 10 13.43 11.66 24.25
C SER A 10 13.29 11.14 22.82
N ALA A 11 13.53 9.83 22.62
CA ALA A 11 13.30 9.18 21.33
C ALA A 11 11.82 9.19 20.92
N ILE A 12 10.89 9.16 21.88
CA ILE A 12 9.45 9.27 21.62
C ILE A 12 9.12 10.66 21.05
N ASP A 13 9.64 11.74 21.66
CA ASP A 13 9.31 13.10 21.22
C ASP A 13 9.80 13.33 19.79
N LYS A 14 11.04 12.92 19.49
CA LYS A 14 11.60 12.94 18.13
C LYS A 14 10.76 12.13 17.14
N LEU A 15 10.31 10.94 17.53
CA LEU A 15 9.46 10.11 16.68
C LEU A 15 8.11 10.77 16.42
N LEU A 16 7.49 11.37 17.44
CA LEU A 16 6.20 12.05 17.29
C LEU A 16 6.29 13.25 16.35
N ASP A 17 7.38 14.02 16.40
CA ASP A 17 7.62 15.12 15.46
C ASP A 17 7.74 14.61 14.02
N ILE A 18 8.54 13.56 13.80
CA ILE A 18 8.68 12.94 12.47
C ILE A 18 7.33 12.41 11.95
N LEU A 19 6.57 11.71 12.80
CA LEU A 19 5.26 11.16 12.43
C LEU A 19 4.23 12.27 12.19
N HIS A 20 4.34 13.40 12.88
CA HIS A 20 3.53 14.58 12.61
C HIS A 20 3.82 15.10 11.20
N ASP A 21 5.09 15.32 10.87
CA ASP A 21 5.52 15.80 9.56
C ASP A 21 5.07 14.84 8.44
N ILE A 22 5.24 13.52 8.62
CA ILE A 22 4.76 12.50 7.66
C ILE A 22 3.25 12.59 7.42
N ARG A 23 2.46 12.88 8.47
CA ARG A 23 0.99 12.95 8.38
C ARG A 23 0.48 14.25 7.76
N THR A 24 1.21 15.34 7.92
CA THR A 24 0.84 16.65 7.37
C THR A 24 1.45 16.90 6.00
N HIS A 25 2.43 16.10 5.59
CA HIS A 25 3.04 16.15 4.27
C HIS A 25 2.03 15.87 3.14
N GLU A 26 2.09 16.69 2.10
CA GLU A 26 1.31 16.50 0.88
C GLU A 26 1.97 15.46 -0.02
N TRP A 27 1.57 14.20 0.17
CA TRP A 27 2.07 13.10 -0.65
C TRP A 27 1.63 13.21 -2.12
N PRO A 28 2.47 12.78 -3.07
CA PRO A 28 2.17 12.87 -4.49
C PRO A 28 0.94 12.03 -4.84
N SER A 29 0.20 12.52 -5.83
CA SER A 29 -1.01 11.87 -6.34
C SER A 29 -0.89 11.65 -7.84
N ASP A 30 -1.61 10.65 -8.33
CA ASP A 30 -1.73 10.33 -9.74
C ASP A 30 -3.17 10.61 -10.22
N LYS A 31 -3.31 11.03 -11.48
CA LYS A 31 -4.62 11.36 -12.05
C LYS A 31 -5.54 10.15 -12.21
N THR A 32 -4.95 8.97 -12.40
CA THR A 32 -5.69 7.72 -12.58
C THR A 32 -5.85 7.01 -11.23
N PHE A 33 -4.77 6.85 -10.47
CA PHE A 33 -4.80 6.10 -9.21
C PHE A 33 -5.21 6.91 -7.97
N GLY A 34 -5.29 8.24 -8.08
CA GLY A 34 -5.65 9.11 -6.98
C GLY A 34 -4.49 9.36 -6.01
N SER A 35 -4.83 9.64 -4.75
CA SER A 35 -3.84 10.08 -3.75
C SER A 35 -3.05 8.93 -3.16
N THR A 36 -1.73 9.15 -2.99
CA THR A 36 -0.94 8.31 -2.10
C THR A 36 -1.44 8.49 -0.66
N THR A 37 -1.54 7.38 0.08
CA THR A 37 -1.96 7.42 1.48
C THR A 37 -0.92 6.74 2.37
N VAL A 38 -0.85 7.18 3.62
CA VAL A 38 0.03 6.63 4.64
C VAL A 38 -0.78 6.17 5.84
N ASN A 39 -0.47 4.99 6.35
CA ASN A 39 -1.05 4.43 7.57
C ASN A 39 0.07 4.16 8.58
N ILE A 40 -0.01 4.74 9.78
CA ILE A 40 0.86 4.39 10.90
C ILE A 40 0.23 3.20 11.60
N GLY A 41 0.70 2.00 11.27
CA GLY A 41 0.10 0.74 11.73
C GLY A 41 0.52 0.34 13.14
N LEU A 42 1.75 0.67 13.54
CA LEU A 42 2.31 0.36 14.87
C LEU A 42 3.17 1.50 15.36
N ILE A 43 3.16 1.75 16.67
CA ILE A 43 4.03 2.69 17.36
C ILE A 43 4.41 2.11 18.74
N SER A 44 5.68 2.23 19.13
CA SER A 44 6.19 1.75 20.41
C SER A 44 7.39 2.59 20.87
N GLY A 45 7.66 2.60 22.18
CA GLY A 45 8.84 3.27 22.75
C GLY A 45 8.72 3.50 24.25
N GLY A 46 9.87 3.81 24.88
CA GLY A 46 9.98 4.07 26.31
C GLY A 46 9.99 2.80 27.18
N GLU A 47 10.62 2.92 28.35
CA GLU A 47 10.83 1.79 29.29
C GLU A 47 10.23 2.05 30.67
N ALA A 48 10.20 3.30 31.13
CA ALA A 48 9.70 3.68 32.44
C ALA A 48 9.17 5.13 32.45
N LEU A 49 8.17 5.40 33.30
CA LEU A 49 7.52 6.72 33.41
C LEU A 49 8.47 7.84 33.87
N ASN A 50 9.50 7.49 34.66
CA ASN A 50 10.48 8.42 35.22
C ASN A 50 11.80 8.46 34.42
N ALA A 51 11.80 7.96 33.19
CA ALA A 51 12.95 7.97 32.29
C ALA A 51 12.62 8.69 30.98
N LEU A 52 13.63 9.32 30.37
CA LEU A 52 13.52 9.74 28.97
C LEU A 52 13.61 8.47 28.12
N ALA A 53 12.79 8.37 27.08
CA ALA A 53 12.80 7.19 26.22
C ALA A 53 14.11 7.13 25.43
N GLU A 54 14.88 6.06 25.60
CA GLU A 54 16.11 5.83 24.83
C GLU A 54 15.81 5.34 23.41
N HIS A 55 14.69 4.64 23.24
CA HIS A 55 14.26 4.07 21.96
C HIS A 55 12.76 4.28 21.71
N ALA A 56 12.43 4.51 20.45
CA ALA A 56 11.07 4.52 19.93
C ALA A 56 11.09 4.05 18.47
N SER A 57 10.00 3.43 18.02
CA SER A 57 9.85 2.96 16.65
C SER A 57 8.41 3.07 16.18
N ALA A 58 8.23 3.19 14.86
CA ALA A 58 6.93 3.12 14.22
C ALA A 58 7.02 2.28 12.94
N ALA A 59 5.96 1.52 12.65
CA ALA A 59 5.78 0.85 11.37
C ALA A 59 4.71 1.59 10.58
N ILE A 60 5.10 2.11 9.42
CA ILE A 60 4.22 2.86 8.52
C ILE A 60 4.05 2.11 7.20
N PHE A 61 2.87 2.22 6.61
CA PHE A 61 2.51 1.55 5.36
C PHE A 61 1.99 2.57 4.36
N PHE A 62 2.65 2.67 3.21
CA PHE A 62 2.23 3.53 2.11
C PHE A 62 1.42 2.74 1.08
N ARG A 63 0.30 3.31 0.65
CA ARG A 63 -0.35 2.94 -0.61
C ARG A 63 0.06 3.95 -1.66
N VAL A 64 1.11 3.62 -2.39
CA VAL A 64 1.75 4.50 -3.38
C VAL A 64 0.90 4.53 -4.65
N THR A 65 0.73 5.73 -5.24
CA THR A 65 0.04 5.91 -6.53
C THR A 65 0.95 6.46 -7.63
N THR A 66 2.15 6.93 -7.29
CA THR A 66 3.16 7.43 -8.25
C THR A 66 4.35 6.49 -8.35
N SER A 67 5.39 6.67 -7.51
CA SER A 67 6.59 5.83 -7.50
C SER A 67 7.08 5.56 -6.09
N THR A 68 7.51 4.33 -5.80
CA THR A 68 8.07 3.99 -4.48
C THR A 68 9.39 4.70 -4.20
N ALA A 69 10.16 5.05 -5.24
CA ALA A 69 11.40 5.79 -5.12
C ALA A 69 11.16 7.24 -4.69
N ASP A 70 10.18 7.91 -5.32
CA ASP A 70 9.77 9.29 -4.99
C ASP A 70 9.27 9.39 -3.55
N ILE A 71 8.42 8.44 -3.11
CA ILE A 71 7.96 8.39 -1.72
C ILE A 71 9.12 8.21 -0.74
N LEU A 72 10.10 7.36 -1.07
CA LEU A 72 11.26 7.15 -0.22
C LEU A 72 12.13 8.41 -0.11
N GLU A 73 12.40 9.10 -1.23
CA GLU A 73 13.19 10.33 -1.25
C GLU A 73 12.52 11.44 -0.41
N GLN A 74 11.21 11.61 -0.55
CA GLN A 74 10.45 12.54 0.27
C GLN A 74 10.46 12.13 1.75
N LEU A 75 10.33 10.83 2.06
CA LEU A 75 10.42 10.34 3.42
C LEU A 75 11.80 10.56 4.05
N GLU A 76 12.87 10.31 3.28
CA GLU A 76 14.25 10.59 3.71
C GLU A 76 14.46 12.07 3.99
N THR A 77 13.89 12.95 3.14
CA THR A 77 13.90 14.40 3.33
C THR A 77 13.13 14.82 4.59
N ILE A 78 11.96 14.23 4.85
CA ILE A 78 11.21 14.50 6.08
C ILE A 78 12.01 14.03 7.29
N VAL A 79 12.52 12.80 7.28
CA VAL A 79 13.24 12.23 8.42
C VAL A 79 14.52 13.02 8.72
N ASP A 80 15.23 13.50 7.70
CA ASP A 80 16.41 14.38 7.81
C ASP A 80 17.43 13.91 8.87
N GLY A 81 17.71 12.60 8.89
CA GLY A 81 18.63 11.98 9.85
C GLY A 81 18.15 11.93 11.31
N ARG A 82 16.94 12.42 11.64
CA ARG A 82 16.36 12.36 12.99
C ARG A 82 16.05 10.94 13.46
N ALA A 83 15.86 10.02 12.51
CA ALA A 83 15.68 8.58 12.75
C ALA A 83 16.29 7.75 11.62
N LYS A 84 16.42 6.44 11.83
CA LYS A 84 16.79 5.48 10.79
C LYS A 84 15.53 4.93 10.13
N ILE A 85 15.48 4.96 8.80
CA ILE A 85 14.43 4.28 8.03
C ILE A 85 14.86 2.83 7.79
N ASP A 86 14.07 1.88 8.28
CA ASP A 86 14.22 0.46 7.94
C ASP A 86 13.34 0.13 6.72
N GLN A 87 13.98 -0.37 5.66
CA GLN A 87 13.35 -0.74 4.39
C GLN A 87 13.22 -2.26 4.24
N SER A 88 13.27 -3.01 5.34
CA SER A 88 13.16 -4.47 5.36
C SER A 88 11.81 -5.00 4.84
N PHE A 89 10.78 -4.15 4.78
CA PHE A 89 9.50 -4.47 4.15
C PHE A 89 9.55 -4.22 2.63
N GLY A 90 8.98 -5.15 1.86
CA GLY A 90 8.98 -5.08 0.39
C GLY A 90 8.26 -3.84 -0.16
N LYS A 91 8.65 -3.41 -1.36
CA LYS A 91 8.09 -2.25 -2.08
C LYS A 91 7.51 -2.70 -3.41
N ASN A 92 6.38 -2.13 -3.81
CA ASN A 92 5.73 -2.47 -5.07
C ASN A 92 5.27 -1.18 -5.76
N GLU A 93 5.60 -1.07 -7.05
CA GLU A 93 5.13 0.03 -7.88
C GLU A 93 3.63 -0.13 -8.22
N PRO A 94 2.89 0.97 -8.40
CA PRO A 94 1.53 0.93 -8.95
C PRO A 94 1.53 0.20 -10.30
N ILE A 95 0.49 -0.60 -10.57
CA ILE A 95 0.39 -1.38 -11.80
C ILE A 95 -0.85 -1.02 -12.61
N PHE A 96 -0.64 -0.77 -13.89
CA PHE A 96 -1.71 -0.71 -14.89
C PHE A 96 -2.03 -2.13 -15.41
N LEU A 97 -3.32 -2.45 -15.40
CA LEU A 97 -3.87 -3.70 -15.95
C LEU A 97 -4.52 -3.45 -17.30
N THR A 98 -4.81 -4.53 -18.02
CA THR A 98 -5.57 -4.46 -19.27
C THR A 98 -7.00 -4.01 -18.99
N ALA A 99 -7.49 -3.04 -19.76
CA ALA A 99 -8.88 -2.60 -19.66
C ALA A 99 -9.84 -3.76 -19.93
N PRO A 100 -10.88 -3.95 -19.10
CA PRO A 100 -11.79 -5.08 -19.24
C PRO A 100 -12.61 -4.97 -20.54
N PRO A 101 -13.01 -6.11 -21.12
CA PRO A 101 -13.93 -6.09 -22.25
C PRO A 101 -15.34 -5.67 -21.81
N PRO A 102 -16.13 -5.02 -22.68
CA PRO A 102 -17.54 -4.80 -22.42
C PRO A 102 -18.27 -6.13 -22.14
N PRO A 103 -19.26 -6.16 -21.23
CA PRO A 103 -19.86 -5.03 -20.52
C PRO A 103 -19.24 -4.77 -19.14
N TYR A 104 -18.04 -5.28 -18.85
CA TYR A 104 -17.47 -5.20 -17.51
C TYR A 104 -16.80 -3.85 -17.27
N ASP A 105 -17.04 -3.30 -16.08
CA ASP A 105 -16.40 -2.08 -15.60
C ASP A 105 -15.08 -2.42 -14.87
N SER A 106 -14.24 -1.40 -14.69
CA SER A 106 -13.04 -1.46 -13.85
C SER A 106 -13.00 -0.30 -12.87
N GLU A 107 -12.40 -0.53 -11.72
CA GLU A 107 -12.13 0.50 -10.71
C GLU A 107 -10.67 0.44 -10.25
N VAL A 108 -10.21 1.53 -9.63
CA VAL A 108 -8.92 1.55 -8.93
C VAL A 108 -9.15 1.06 -7.51
N VAL A 109 -8.40 0.04 -7.12
CA VAL A 109 -8.44 -0.51 -5.76
C VAL A 109 -7.09 -0.33 -5.08
N ALA A 110 -7.11 -0.04 -3.79
CA ALA A 110 -5.90 0.25 -3.02
C ALA A 110 -5.17 -1.04 -2.56
N PHE A 111 -5.10 -2.06 -3.40
CA PHE A 111 -4.50 -3.37 -3.10
C PHE A 111 -3.41 -3.70 -4.11
N ASN A 112 -2.41 -4.44 -3.65
CA ASN A 112 -1.34 -4.89 -4.52
C ASN A 112 -1.59 -6.31 -5.05
N THR A 113 -0.89 -6.68 -6.11
CA THR A 113 -0.92 -8.01 -6.72
C THR A 113 0.50 -8.48 -7.04
N ASP A 114 0.70 -9.79 -7.11
CA ASP A 114 1.99 -10.40 -7.48
C ASP A 114 2.26 -10.37 -8.99
N LEU A 115 1.31 -9.85 -9.79
CA LEU A 115 1.44 -9.76 -11.25
C LEU A 115 2.76 -9.12 -11.75
N PRO A 116 3.31 -8.06 -11.14
CA PRO A 116 4.61 -7.50 -11.54
C PRO A 116 5.74 -8.53 -11.51
N TYR A 117 5.67 -9.53 -10.63
CA TYR A 117 6.70 -10.55 -10.43
C TYR A 117 6.46 -11.82 -11.26
N PHE A 118 5.39 -11.87 -12.05
CA PHE A 118 5.12 -13.02 -12.90
C PHE A 118 6.19 -13.15 -13.99
N ILE A 119 6.97 -14.24 -13.98
CA ILE A 119 8.16 -14.41 -14.82
C ILE A 119 7.91 -14.30 -16.33
N ALA A 120 6.69 -14.59 -16.79
CA ALA A 120 6.30 -14.53 -18.19
C ALA A 120 5.31 -13.37 -18.46
N ARG A 121 5.37 -12.32 -17.64
CA ARG A 121 4.47 -11.16 -17.74
C ARG A 121 4.51 -10.50 -19.12
N ASP A 122 5.68 -10.42 -19.73
CA ASP A 122 5.93 -9.90 -21.07
C ASP A 122 5.27 -10.75 -22.18
N LYS A 123 4.95 -12.01 -21.88
CA LYS A 123 4.30 -12.96 -22.81
C LYS A 123 2.78 -12.98 -22.67
N LEU A 124 2.23 -12.26 -21.69
CA LEU A 124 0.78 -12.18 -21.49
C LEU A 124 0.13 -11.32 -22.57
N LYS A 125 -0.91 -11.85 -23.23
CA LYS A 125 -1.74 -11.07 -24.16
C LYS A 125 -2.52 -9.96 -23.46
N ALA A 126 -2.92 -10.22 -22.22
CA ALA A 126 -3.65 -9.31 -21.36
C ALA A 126 -3.45 -9.75 -19.91
N ALA A 127 -3.58 -8.81 -18.99
CA ALA A 127 -3.57 -9.07 -17.56
C ALA A 127 -4.76 -8.39 -16.91
N TYR A 128 -5.65 -9.19 -16.34
CA TYR A 128 -6.84 -8.73 -15.62
C TYR A 128 -6.73 -9.16 -14.16
N LEU A 129 -7.23 -8.35 -13.24
CA LEU A 129 -7.36 -8.70 -11.83
C LEU A 129 -8.82 -8.52 -11.46
N PHE A 130 -9.48 -9.62 -11.11
CA PHE A 130 -10.84 -9.62 -10.61
C PHE A 130 -11.08 -10.86 -9.76
N GLY A 131 -12.09 -10.78 -8.91
CA GLY A 131 -12.51 -11.87 -8.05
C GLY A 131 -14.01 -11.77 -7.77
N ALA A 132 -14.56 -12.80 -7.15
CA ALA A 132 -15.94 -12.77 -6.68
C ALA A 132 -16.04 -12.06 -5.32
N GLY A 133 -17.25 -11.58 -5.00
CA GLY A 133 -17.53 -10.89 -3.75
C GLY A 133 -17.02 -9.45 -3.73
N SER A 134 -16.93 -8.87 -2.54
CA SER A 134 -16.44 -7.50 -2.33
C SER A 134 -15.07 -7.49 -1.65
N ILE A 135 -14.13 -6.76 -2.22
CA ILE A 135 -12.80 -6.57 -1.63
C ILE A 135 -12.85 -5.83 -0.29
N THR A 136 -13.90 -5.05 -0.02
CA THR A 136 -14.07 -4.31 1.23
C THR A 136 -14.27 -5.22 2.45
N ASN A 137 -14.55 -6.50 2.22
CA ASN A 137 -14.75 -7.49 3.27
C ASN A 137 -13.48 -8.30 3.59
N ALA A 138 -12.44 -8.18 2.76
CA ALA A 138 -11.19 -8.92 2.96
C ALA A 138 -10.49 -8.52 4.27
N HIS A 139 -9.91 -9.50 4.97
CA HIS A 139 -9.23 -9.31 6.26
C HIS A 139 -10.14 -8.74 7.37
N SER A 140 -11.46 -8.92 7.24
CA SER A 140 -12.44 -8.51 8.24
C SER A 140 -12.88 -9.72 9.09
N LYS A 141 -13.50 -9.46 10.24
CA LYS A 141 -14.10 -10.54 11.06
C LYS A 141 -15.25 -11.25 10.35
N ASP A 142 -15.91 -10.57 9.41
CA ASP A 142 -17.06 -11.07 8.66
C ASP A 142 -16.68 -11.44 7.22
N GLU A 143 -15.45 -11.91 6.99
CA GLU A 143 -14.97 -12.32 5.67
C GLU A 143 -15.84 -13.44 5.09
N HIS A 144 -16.54 -13.13 4.01
CA HIS A 144 -17.50 -14.01 3.33
C HIS A 144 -17.64 -13.65 1.87
N ILE A 145 -18.23 -14.58 1.13
CA ILE A 145 -18.54 -14.46 -0.28
C ILE A 145 -19.90 -15.12 -0.56
N LEU A 146 -20.72 -14.50 -1.42
CA LEU A 146 -21.98 -15.10 -1.82
C LEU A 146 -21.73 -16.24 -2.81
N VAL A 147 -22.43 -17.36 -2.64
CA VAL A 147 -22.34 -18.51 -3.56
C VAL A 147 -22.69 -18.10 -4.99
N GLU A 148 -23.62 -17.17 -5.17
CA GLU A 148 -23.98 -16.67 -6.49
C GLU A 148 -22.87 -15.86 -7.14
N ASP A 149 -22.06 -15.11 -6.38
CA ASP A 149 -20.93 -14.37 -6.92
C ASP A 149 -19.81 -15.32 -7.34
N LEU A 150 -19.59 -16.41 -6.60
CA LEU A 150 -18.67 -17.47 -7.01
C LEU A 150 -19.06 -18.07 -8.36
N LYS A 151 -20.35 -18.39 -8.56
CA LYS A 151 -20.84 -18.92 -9.85
C LYS A 151 -20.64 -17.92 -10.98
N LYS A 152 -21.02 -16.66 -10.76
CA LYS A 152 -20.84 -15.57 -11.75
C LYS A 152 -19.38 -15.38 -12.13
N ALA A 153 -18.45 -15.44 -11.16
CA ALA A 153 -17.04 -15.27 -11.46
C ALA A 153 -16.50 -16.33 -12.42
N VAL A 154 -17.00 -17.56 -12.39
CA VAL A 154 -16.64 -18.60 -13.38
C VAL A 154 -17.10 -18.19 -14.77
N GLU A 155 -18.33 -17.69 -14.91
CA GLU A 155 -18.87 -17.22 -16.19
C GLU A 155 -18.05 -16.04 -16.74
N ILE A 156 -17.70 -15.07 -15.88
CA ILE A 156 -16.87 -13.91 -16.22
C ILE A 156 -15.48 -14.36 -16.66
N HIS A 157 -14.82 -15.28 -15.92
CA HIS A 157 -13.53 -15.85 -16.31
C HIS A 157 -13.56 -16.42 -17.71
N VAL A 158 -14.56 -17.25 -18.03
CA VAL A 158 -14.70 -17.85 -19.36
C VAL A 158 -14.95 -16.79 -20.44
N SER A 159 -15.77 -15.79 -20.14
CA SER A 159 -16.10 -14.68 -21.04
C SER A 159 -14.86 -13.85 -21.40
N VAL A 160 -14.12 -13.37 -20.39
CA VAL A 160 -12.90 -12.56 -20.56
C VAL A 160 -11.81 -13.34 -21.28
N PHE A 161 -11.63 -14.62 -20.95
CA PHE A 161 -10.68 -15.48 -21.62
C PHE A 161 -11.02 -15.65 -23.12
N LYS A 162 -12.27 -15.97 -23.44
CA LYS A 162 -12.74 -16.10 -24.84
C LYS A 162 -12.59 -14.80 -25.62
N TYR A 163 -12.91 -13.65 -25.00
CA TYR A 163 -12.71 -12.34 -25.61
C TYR A 163 -11.24 -12.14 -25.99
N THR A 164 -10.35 -12.32 -25.00
CA THR A 164 -8.90 -12.11 -25.14
C THR A 164 -8.26 -13.03 -26.18
N LEU A 165 -8.77 -14.26 -26.35
CA LEU A 165 -8.32 -15.14 -27.42
C LEU A 165 -8.74 -14.66 -28.81
N LYS A 166 -9.94 -14.09 -28.95
CA LYS A 166 -10.51 -13.70 -30.25
C LYS A 166 -9.96 -12.38 -30.79
N THR A 167 -9.63 -11.43 -29.93
CA THR A 167 -9.09 -10.11 -30.32
C THR A 167 -7.61 -10.14 -30.73
N ALA A 168 -7.00 -11.33 -30.82
CA ALA A 168 -5.59 -11.53 -31.16
C ALA A 168 -5.26 -11.39 -32.67
N ASN A 169 -5.64 -10.26 -33.27
CA ASN A 169 -5.10 -9.75 -34.53
C ASN A 169 -4.96 -8.23 -34.44
N ILE A 170 -3.92 -7.76 -33.75
CA ILE A 170 -3.30 -6.44 -33.95
C ILE A 170 -1.79 -6.64 -33.82
#